data_AF-A0A098F0E9-F1
#
_entry.id   AF-A0A098F0E9-F1
#
_cell.length_a   1.000
_cell.length_b   1.000
_cell.length_c   1.000
_cell.angle_alpha   90.00
_cell.angle_beta   90.00
_cell.angle_gamma   90.00
#
_symmetry.space_group_name_H-M   'P 1'
#
loop_
_entity.id
_entity.type
_entity.pdbx_description
1 polymer ?
#
loop_
_entity_poly.entity_id
_entity_poly.type
_entity_poly.pdbx_seq_one_letter_code
_entity_poly.pdbx_strand_id
1 'polypeptide(L)'
;MEPIHYDSFEVVRFINNLGYEVEVEIINFGSGYHATANICTDEPPYTDITGIGKDFNNKSKSCKKALNQLYDQLYANKLTNP
;
A
#
# COMPACT_ATOMS: atom_id res chain seq x y z
N MET A 1 -9.84 -21.74 14.07
CA MET A 1 -8.82 -20.99 13.32
C MET A 1 -8.01 -20.25 14.37
N GLU A 2 -6.71 -20.49 14.47
CA GLU A 2 -5.89 -19.76 15.46
C GLU A 2 -5.72 -18.29 15.04
N PRO A 3 -5.64 -17.34 15.99
CA PRO A 3 -5.44 -15.94 15.66
C PRO A 3 -4.07 -15.72 15.02
N ILE A 4 -4.04 -14.93 13.95
CA ILE A 4 -2.79 -14.50 13.32
C ILE A 4 -2.07 -13.57 14.30
N HIS A 5 -0.91 -14.00 14.80
CA HIS A 5 -0.07 -13.19 15.67
C HIS A 5 0.66 -12.13 14.83
N TYR A 6 0.57 -10.86 15.24
CA TYR A 6 1.37 -9.77 14.72
C TYR A 6 1.91 -8.95 15.89
N ASP A 7 3.16 -8.50 15.76
CA ASP A 7 3.86 -7.70 16.77
C ASP A 7 3.39 -6.25 16.77
N SER A 8 3.06 -5.72 15.58
CA SER A 8 2.53 -4.38 15.43
C SER A 8 1.71 -4.20 14.15
N PHE A 9 0.80 -3.24 14.21
CA PHE A 9 -0.04 -2.78 13.10
C PHE A 9 -0.06 -1.26 13.09
N GLU A 10 0.10 -0.66 11.92
CA GLU A 10 0.09 0.78 11.71
C GLU A 10 -0.60 1.11 10.38
N VAL A 11 -1.32 2.22 10.34
CA VAL A 11 -1.92 2.75 9.11
C VAL A 11 -1.44 4.19 8.92
N VAL A 12 -0.97 4.48 7.71
CA VAL A 12 -0.57 5.84 7.30
C VAL A 12 -1.44 6.26 6.15
N ARG A 13 -2.07 7.45 6.26
CA ARG A 13 -2.87 8.05 5.19
C ARG A 13 -2.30 9.38 4.77
N PHE A 14 -2.27 9.63 3.46
CA PHE A 14 -1.82 10.91 2.90
C PHE A 14 -2.42 11.14 1.51
N ILE A 15 -2.49 12.41 1.11
CA ILE A 15 -2.82 12.78 -0.28
C ILE A 15 -1.51 12.82 -1.07
N ASN A 16 -1.44 12.07 -2.17
CA ASN A 16 -0.27 12.09 -3.04
C ASN A 16 -0.28 13.30 -3.99
N ASN A 17 0.81 13.48 -4.74
CA ASN A 17 0.96 14.61 -5.66
C ASN A 17 -0.02 14.59 -6.85
N LEU A 18 -0.76 13.50 -7.05
CA LEU A 18 -1.79 13.37 -8.08
C LEU A 18 -3.19 13.65 -7.53
N GLY A 19 -3.31 13.99 -6.24
CA GLY A 19 -4.59 14.27 -5.58
C GLY A 19 -5.34 13.05 -5.08
N TYR A 20 -4.77 11.84 -5.18
CA TYR A 20 -5.39 10.64 -4.63
C TYR A 20 -5.07 10.49 -3.15
N GLU A 21 -6.07 10.07 -2.37
CA GLU A 21 -5.82 9.54 -1.03
C GLU A 21 -5.15 8.17 -1.16
N VAL A 22 -4.05 8.02 -0.45
CA VAL A 22 -3.29 6.77 -0.33
C VAL A 22 -3.33 6.31 1.11
N GLU A 23 -3.78 5.09 1.32
CA GLU A 23 -3.66 4.38 2.59
C GLU A 23 -2.52 3.36 2.50
N VAL A 24 -1.67 3.31 3.53
CA VAL A 24 -0.64 2.27 3.68
C VAL A 24 -0.85 1.57 5.00
N GLU A 25 -1.31 0.33 4.94
CA GLU A 25 -1.37 -0.59 6.07
C GLU A 25 -0.03 -1.29 6.24
N ILE A 26 0.48 -1.37 7.47
CA ILE A 26 1.80 -1.93 7.76
C ILE A 26 1.66 -2.90 8.93
N ILE A 27 1.95 -4.17 8.67
CA ILE A 27 1.87 -5.25 9.65
C ILE A 27 3.27 -5.80 9.88
N ASN A 28 3.70 -5.92 11.13
CA ASN A 28 4.88 -6.69 11.50
C ASN A 28 4.45 -8.04 12.07
N PHE A 29 4.81 -9.14 11.40
CA PHE A 29 4.49 -10.50 11.85
C PHE A 29 5.59 -11.13 12.71
N GLY A 30 6.55 -10.34 13.20
CA GLY A 30 7.77 -10.81 13.88
C GLY A 30 8.80 -11.46 12.95
N SER A 31 8.32 -12.12 11.89
CA SER A 31 9.12 -12.58 10.74
C SER A 31 9.40 -11.47 9.72
N GLY A 32 8.83 -10.28 9.91
CA GLY A 32 9.09 -9.11 9.07
C GLY A 32 7.87 -8.25 8.79
N TYR A 33 8.12 -7.18 8.03
CA TYR A 33 7.14 -6.16 7.70
C TYR A 33 6.45 -6.46 6.37
N HIS A 34 5.14 -6.36 6.38
CA HIS A 34 4.27 -6.40 5.22
C HIS A 34 3.54 -5.06 5.13
N ALA A 35 3.75 -4.31 4.05
CA ALA A 35 3.03 -3.09 3.76
C ALA A 35 2.10 -3.31 2.56
N THR A 36 0.86 -2.87 2.68
CA THR A 36 -0.14 -2.82 1.61
C THR A 36 -0.50 -1.36 1.40
N ALA A 37 -0.31 -0.84 0.18
CA ALA A 37 -0.69 0.51 -0.19
C ALA A 37 -1.91 0.44 -1.11
N ASN A 38 -2.91 1.28 -0.89
CA ASN A 38 -4.15 1.33 -1.66
C ASN A 38 -4.46 2.77 -2.07
N ILE A 39 -5.05 2.95 -3.25
CA ILE A 39 -5.71 4.21 -3.60
C ILE A 39 -7.14 4.17 -3.04
N CYS A 40 -7.49 5.16 -2.22
CA CYS A 40 -8.85 5.32 -1.71
C CYS A 40 -9.62 6.27 -2.63
N THR A 41 -10.74 5.81 -3.18
CA THR A 41 -11.64 6.60 -4.01
C THR A 41 -13.04 6.59 -3.42
N ASP A 42 -13.54 7.76 -3.04
CA ASP A 42 -14.89 7.93 -2.50
C ASP A 42 -15.96 8.01 -3.59
N GLU A 43 -15.55 8.33 -4.83
CA GLU A 43 -16.45 8.48 -5.97
C GLU A 43 -16.00 7.64 -7.18
N PRO A 44 -16.94 7.22 -8.05
CA PRO A 44 -16.61 6.56 -9.30
C PRO A 44 -15.73 7.42 -10.24
N PRO A 45 -14.82 6.82 -11.03
CA PRO A 45 -14.58 5.38 -11.15
C PRO A 45 -13.74 4.84 -9.98
N TYR A 46 -14.27 3.83 -9.29
CA TYR A 46 -13.55 3.14 -8.23
C TYR A 46 -12.31 2.48 -8.81
N THR A 47 -11.17 2.75 -8.19
CA THR A 47 -9.88 2.30 -8.69
C THR A 47 -9.32 1.26 -7.72
N ASP A 48 -9.35 -0.01 -8.13
CA ASP A 48 -8.73 -1.10 -7.35
C ASP A 48 -7.24 -1.22 -7.72
N ILE A 49 -6.45 -0.26 -7.25
CA ILE A 49 -5.00 -0.28 -7.43
C ILE A 49 -4.38 -0.47 -6.05
N THR A 50 -3.67 -1.59 -5.91
CA THR A 50 -3.05 -2.03 -4.67
C THR A 50 -1.60 -2.37 -4.91
N GLY A 51 -0.69 -1.84 -4.08
CA GLY A 51 0.73 -2.16 -4.07
C GLY A 51 1.11 -2.93 -2.81
N ILE A 52 2.02 -3.89 -2.92
CA ILE A 52 2.44 -4.76 -1.82
C ILE A 52 3.96 -4.70 -1.69
N GLY A 53 4.43 -4.55 -0.46
CA GLY A 53 5.84 -4.51 -0.15
C GLY A 53 6.16 -5.33 1.08
N LYS A 54 7.22 -6.13 1.00
CA LYS A 54 7.69 -6.96 2.12
C LYS A 54 9.16 -6.70 2.38
N ASP A 55 9.53 -6.65 3.65
CA ASP A 55 10.93 -6.59 4.07
C ASP A 55 11.10 -7.20 5.46
N PHE A 56 12.09 -8.08 5.61
CA PHE A 56 12.30 -8.83 6.85
C PHE A 56 12.63 -7.92 8.05
N ASN A 57 13.35 -6.82 7.81
CA ASN A 57 13.95 -6.05 8.91
C ASN A 57 13.61 -4.56 8.87
N ASN A 58 13.03 -4.05 7.79
CA ASN A 58 12.91 -2.62 7.59
C ASN A 58 11.50 -2.19 7.12
N LYS A 59 10.75 -1.60 8.06
CA LYS A 59 9.44 -0.99 7.83
C LYS A 59 9.42 -0.01 6.65
N SER A 60 10.40 0.89 6.58
CA SER A 60 10.45 1.89 5.50
C SER A 60 10.70 1.26 4.14
N LYS A 61 11.48 0.17 4.06
CA LYS A 61 11.69 -0.57 2.81
C LYS A 61 10.44 -1.32 2.36
N SER A 62 9.68 -1.93 3.27
CA SER A 62 8.41 -2.55 2.91
C SER A 62 7.44 -1.49 2.36
N CYS A 63 7.29 -0.35 3.04
CA CYS A 63 6.46 0.76 2.57
C CYS A 63 6.89 1.27 1.20
N LYS A 64 8.20 1.50 0.99
CA LYS A 64 8.73 1.95 -0.30
C LYS A 64 8.41 0.98 -1.43
N LYS A 65 8.54 -0.34 -1.19
CA LYS A 65 8.19 -1.35 -2.20
C LYS A 65 6.70 -1.33 -2.53
N ALA A 66 5.84 -1.22 -1.51
CA ALA A 66 4.40 -1.13 -1.69
C ALA A 66 4.01 0.10 -2.52
N LEU A 67 4.54 1.27 -2.17
CA LEU A 67 4.28 2.51 -2.88
C LEU A 67 4.82 2.49 -4.32
N ASN A 68 6.03 1.97 -4.55
CA ASN A 68 6.55 1.83 -5.90
C ASN A 68 5.62 0.96 -6.76
N GLN A 69 5.21 -0.20 -6.25
CA GLN A 69 4.30 -1.09 -6.99
C GLN A 69 2.92 -0.45 -7.22
N LEU A 70 2.40 0.31 -6.26
CA LEU A 70 1.15 1.07 -6.40
C LEU A 70 1.27 2.08 -7.54
N TYR A 71 2.33 2.88 -7.54
CA TYR A 71 2.52 3.92 -8.54
C TYR A 71 2.81 3.38 -9.92
N ASP A 72 3.57 2.29 -10.05
CA ASP A 72 3.80 1.62 -11.33
C ASP A 72 2.47 1.19 -11.97
N GLN A 73 1.55 0.64 -11.19
CA GLN A 73 0.21 0.28 -11.65
C GLN A 73 -0.65 1.51 -11.99
N LEU A 74 -0.61 2.54 -11.16
CA LEU A 74 -1.35 3.79 -11.39
C LEU A 74 -0.93 4.47 -12.69
N TYR A 75 0.38 4.57 -12.94
CA TYR A 75 0.90 5.14 -14.19
C TYR A 75 0.58 4.25 -15.39
N ALA A 76 0.68 2.93 -15.27
CA ALA A 76 0.27 2.02 -16.34
C ALA A 76 -1.22 2.19 -16.69
N ASN A 77 -2.10 2.30 -15.70
CA ASN A 77 -3.54 2.48 -15.93
C ASN A 77 -3.85 3.82 -16.62
N LYS A 78 -3.22 4.92 -16.17
CA LYS A 78 -3.37 6.24 -16.82
C LYS A 78 -2.89 6.27 -18.27
N LEU A 79 -1.87 5.50 -18.62
CA LEU A 79 -1.40 5.39 -20.01
C LEU A 79 -2.38 4.61 -20.89
N THR A 80 -3.14 3.66 -20.33
CA THR A 80 -4.12 2.86 -21.06
C THR A 80 -5.50 3.50 -21.16
N ASN A 81 -5.84 4.40 -20.23
CA ASN A 81 -7.11 5.13 -20.17
C ASN A 81 -6.86 6.65 -19.98
N PRO A 82 -6.46 7.37 -21.05
CA PRO A 82 -6.13 8.80 -20.97
C PRO A 82 -7.36 9.71 -20.80
#